data_AF-A0A3N5VNR7-F1
#
_entry.id   AF-A0A3N5VNR7-F1
#
_cell.length_a   1.000
_cell.length_b   1.000
_cell.length_c   1.000
_cell.angle_alpha   90.00
_cell.angle_beta   90.00
_cell.angle_gamma   90.00
#
_symmetry.space_group_name_H-M   'P 1'
#
loop_
_entity.id
_entity.type
_entity.pdbx_description
1 polymer ?
#
loop_
_entity_poly.entity_id
_entity_poly.type
_entity_poly.pdbx_seq_one_letter_code
_entity_poly.pdbx_strand_id
1 'polypeptide(L)'
;TEGDKVEAQMQFGYSVSGYGIGDLVDCVQKVSDREVDGLVSAYDDEYAVAEPLRAGGPQRAALKEAARIELGMRAFLDGGGFKAFTTTFEDLHGMAQLPGLAVQRLMADGYGFGGEGDWKTSALLRAMMVMGSGLKGGASFMEDYTYHLVENGQDAKVLGAHMLEVSPAIADSKPRLEMHPLGIGGKADPARLVFNVGNGPAVNASIIDMGNRFRMIVNEVDVVPPDAPLPKLPVARVVWIPRPGLQVAAAAWIYAGGAHHTGFSQVVTAEHLADYAGMAGIEYLLIGADTKLPEFRKELKWNEIYYALAKGF
;
A
#
# COMPACT_ATOMS: atom_id res chain seq x y z
N THR A 1 -3.04 -2.82 -12.75
CA THR A 1 -1.63 -2.85 -12.32
C THR A 1 -0.65 -2.76 -13.49
N GLU A 2 -1.02 -3.10 -14.74
CA GLU A 2 -0.13 -3.01 -15.91
C GLU A 2 0.04 -1.59 -16.49
N GLY A 3 1.06 -1.37 -17.32
CA GLY A 3 1.28 -0.14 -18.10
C GLY A 3 2.64 -0.12 -18.79
N ASP A 4 2.98 1.00 -19.45
CA ASP A 4 4.26 1.19 -20.12
C ASP A 4 5.35 1.65 -19.15
N LYS A 5 6.27 0.74 -18.81
CA LYS A 5 7.40 1.01 -17.92
C LYS A 5 8.45 1.93 -18.54
N VAL A 6 8.57 1.94 -19.87
CA VAL A 6 9.49 2.84 -20.59
C VAL A 6 8.93 4.26 -20.58
N GLU A 7 7.65 4.44 -20.84
CA GLU A 7 7.01 5.76 -20.73
C GLU A 7 7.09 6.28 -19.29
N ALA A 8 6.85 5.41 -18.29
CA ALA A 8 7.00 5.78 -16.89
C ALA A 8 8.42 6.23 -16.54
N GLN A 9 9.45 5.56 -17.07
CA GLN A 9 10.83 5.97 -16.89
C GLN A 9 11.14 7.31 -17.55
N MET A 10 10.60 7.58 -18.73
CA MET A 10 10.75 8.86 -19.41
C MET A 10 10.04 10.00 -18.65
N GLN A 11 8.85 9.72 -18.10
CA GLN A 11 8.03 10.70 -17.41
C GLN A 11 8.53 11.02 -15.99
N PHE A 12 8.89 9.99 -15.21
CA PHE A 12 9.16 10.11 -13.78
C PHE A 12 10.62 9.83 -13.40
N GLY A 13 11.42 9.26 -14.30
CA GLY A 13 12.83 8.95 -14.07
C GLY A 13 13.12 7.67 -13.29
N TYR A 14 12.12 6.94 -12.78
CA TYR A 14 12.34 5.66 -12.12
C TYR A 14 12.40 4.48 -13.11
N SER A 15 13.17 3.46 -12.78
CA SER A 15 13.26 2.22 -13.55
C SER A 15 12.49 1.09 -12.88
N VAL A 16 11.79 0.27 -13.67
CA VAL A 16 11.11 -0.94 -13.20
C VAL A 16 11.68 -2.14 -13.95
N SER A 17 12.13 -3.16 -13.22
CA SER A 17 12.70 -4.37 -13.80
C SER A 17 12.24 -5.61 -13.03
N GLY A 18 12.07 -6.72 -13.74
CA GLY A 18 11.68 -8.00 -13.16
C GLY A 18 12.89 -8.83 -12.78
N TYR A 19 12.80 -9.49 -11.62
CA TYR A 19 13.76 -10.48 -11.14
C TYR A 19 13.00 -11.79 -10.89
N GLY A 20 13.60 -12.92 -11.21
CA GLY A 20 12.96 -14.21 -10.96
C GLY A 20 12.84 -14.45 -9.46
N ILE A 21 11.73 -15.06 -9.00
CA ILE A 21 11.54 -15.34 -7.56
C ILE A 21 12.68 -16.19 -6.97
N GLY A 22 13.32 -17.03 -7.79
CA GLY A 22 14.50 -17.82 -7.42
C GLY A 22 15.68 -17.00 -6.91
N ASP A 23 15.90 -15.80 -7.46
CA ASP A 23 16.99 -14.92 -7.03
C ASP A 23 16.76 -14.43 -5.59
N LEU A 24 15.50 -14.16 -5.22
CA LEU A 24 15.12 -13.84 -3.86
C LEU A 24 15.23 -15.06 -2.94
N VAL A 25 14.78 -16.24 -3.42
CA VAL A 25 14.88 -17.50 -2.66
C VAL A 25 16.33 -17.80 -2.29
N ASP A 26 17.28 -17.59 -3.20
CA ASP A 26 18.70 -17.75 -2.92
C ASP A 26 19.21 -16.81 -1.82
N CYS A 27 18.67 -15.58 -1.75
CA CYS A 27 18.98 -14.64 -0.68
C CYS A 27 18.39 -15.11 0.65
N VAL A 28 17.13 -15.56 0.66
CA VAL A 28 16.46 -16.11 1.84
C VAL A 28 17.19 -17.33 2.40
N GLN A 29 17.70 -18.22 1.54
CA GLN A 29 18.43 -19.42 1.95
C GLN A 29 19.82 -19.15 2.56
N LYS A 30 20.42 -17.99 2.25
CA LYS A 30 21.75 -17.60 2.78
C LYS A 30 21.68 -16.97 4.17
N VAL A 31 20.49 -16.61 4.65
CA VAL A 31 20.29 -16.00 5.96
C VAL A 31 20.60 -17.02 7.06
N SER A 32 21.44 -16.64 8.02
CA SER A 32 21.82 -17.53 9.12
C SER A 32 20.75 -17.61 10.21
N ASP A 33 20.67 -18.74 10.91
CA ASP A 33 19.75 -18.91 12.04
C ASP A 33 19.99 -17.89 13.16
N ARG A 34 21.23 -17.41 13.32
CA ARG A 34 21.58 -16.36 14.29
C ARG A 34 20.91 -15.03 13.95
N GLU A 35 20.91 -14.64 12.68
CA GLU A 35 20.25 -13.41 12.22
C GLU A 35 18.74 -13.52 12.39
N VAL A 36 18.18 -14.69 12.05
CA VAL A 36 16.76 -15.01 12.27
C VAL A 36 16.39 -14.89 13.74
N ASP A 37 17.16 -15.51 14.65
CA ASP A 37 16.91 -15.43 16.09
C ASP A 37 16.98 -13.99 16.61
N GLY A 38 17.94 -13.21 16.11
CA GLY A 38 18.06 -11.78 16.43
C GLY A 38 16.82 -10.97 15.99
N LEU A 39 16.36 -11.17 14.75
CA LEU A 39 15.19 -10.45 14.24
C LEU A 39 13.89 -10.87 14.95
N VAL A 40 13.73 -12.16 15.25
CA VAL A 40 12.57 -12.62 16.00
C VAL A 40 12.57 -12.08 17.45
N SER A 41 13.73 -11.92 18.08
CA SER A 41 13.83 -11.21 19.37
C SER A 41 13.36 -9.76 19.26
N ALA A 42 13.74 -9.07 18.18
CA ALA A 42 13.24 -7.72 17.90
C ALA A 42 11.71 -7.69 17.75
N TYR A 43 11.11 -8.70 17.11
CA TYR A 43 9.65 -8.81 17.04
C TYR A 43 9.00 -8.94 18.42
N ASP A 44 9.59 -9.71 19.33
CA ASP A 44 9.08 -9.89 20.70
C ASP A 44 9.10 -8.55 21.49
N ASP A 45 10.11 -7.72 21.26
CA ASP A 45 10.23 -6.40 21.90
C ASP A 45 9.26 -5.37 21.27
N GLU A 46 9.22 -5.32 19.94
CA GLU A 46 8.52 -4.28 19.18
C GLU A 46 6.99 -4.48 19.09
N TYR A 47 6.49 -5.72 19.20
CA TYR A 47 5.08 -6.04 18.95
C TYR A 47 4.36 -6.68 20.13
N ALA A 48 3.03 -6.73 20.06
CA ALA A 48 2.21 -7.57 20.92
C ALA A 48 2.09 -8.96 20.26
N VAL A 49 3.05 -9.83 20.55
CA VAL A 49 3.14 -11.17 19.92
C VAL A 49 2.06 -12.11 20.47
N ALA A 50 1.27 -12.70 19.57
CA ALA A 50 0.25 -13.69 19.89
C ALA A 50 0.88 -14.93 20.55
N GLU A 51 0.16 -15.56 21.49
CA GLU A 51 0.68 -16.66 22.31
C GLU A 51 1.32 -17.80 21.49
N PRO A 52 0.73 -18.30 20.38
CA PRO A 52 1.33 -19.40 19.61
C PRO A 52 2.69 -19.07 18.98
N LEU A 53 3.00 -17.77 18.83
CA LEU A 53 4.20 -17.25 18.18
C LEU A 53 5.31 -16.87 19.17
N ARG A 54 5.05 -16.92 20.48
CA ARG A 54 6.03 -16.62 21.52
C ARG A 54 7.08 -17.73 21.63
N ALA A 55 8.14 -17.48 22.39
CA ALA A 55 9.17 -18.48 22.66
C ALA A 55 8.55 -19.79 23.20
N GLY A 56 8.92 -20.93 22.60
CA GLY A 56 8.35 -22.24 22.92
C GLY A 56 6.94 -22.50 22.36
N GLY A 57 6.31 -21.52 21.72
CA GLY A 57 5.00 -21.65 21.10
C GLY A 57 5.00 -22.53 19.83
N PRO A 58 3.88 -23.19 19.52
CA PRO A 58 3.80 -24.15 18.41
C PRO A 58 4.01 -23.54 17.02
N GLN A 59 3.79 -22.23 16.84
CA GLN A 59 4.00 -21.52 15.57
C GLN A 59 5.29 -20.70 15.55
N ARG A 60 6.16 -20.82 16.56
CA ARG A 60 7.43 -20.09 16.62
C ARG A 60 8.36 -20.40 15.43
N ALA A 61 8.39 -21.65 14.98
CA ALA A 61 9.18 -22.04 13.80
C ALA A 61 8.65 -21.37 12.52
N ALA A 62 7.33 -21.28 12.35
CA ALA A 62 6.74 -20.57 11.22
C ALA A 62 7.01 -19.06 11.27
N LEU A 63 7.09 -18.46 12.46
CA LEU A 63 7.52 -17.06 12.61
C LEU A 63 8.98 -16.86 12.20
N LYS A 64 9.87 -17.82 12.50
CA LYS A 64 11.27 -17.79 12.04
C LYS A 64 11.37 -17.79 10.52
N GLU A 65 10.49 -18.51 9.82
CA GLU A 65 10.43 -18.44 8.35
C GLU A 65 10.05 -17.04 7.85
N ALA A 66 9.08 -16.37 8.49
CA ALA A 66 8.74 -14.99 8.14
C ALA A 66 9.92 -14.03 8.36
N ALA A 67 10.67 -14.19 9.45
CA ALA A 67 11.89 -13.42 9.71
C ALA A 67 12.99 -13.69 8.67
N ARG A 68 13.17 -14.96 8.27
CA ARG A 68 14.14 -15.32 7.21
C ARG A 68 13.78 -14.69 5.87
N ILE A 69 12.48 -14.68 5.52
CA ILE A 69 11.98 -13.97 4.34
C ILE A 69 12.30 -12.48 4.42
N GLU A 70 12.04 -11.82 5.56
CA GLU A 70 12.35 -10.40 5.73
C GLU A 70 13.85 -10.11 5.54
N LEU A 71 14.72 -10.89 6.18
CA LEU A 71 16.18 -10.70 6.07
C LEU A 71 16.67 -10.94 4.64
N GLY A 72 16.17 -11.96 3.96
CA GLY A 72 16.51 -12.23 2.57
C GLY A 72 16.03 -11.12 1.63
N MET A 73 14.81 -10.62 1.84
CA MET A 73 14.28 -9.47 1.09
C MET A 73 15.10 -8.21 1.34
N ARG A 74 15.46 -7.90 2.59
CA ARG A 74 16.34 -6.76 2.92
C ARG A 74 17.68 -6.87 2.21
N ALA A 75 18.35 -8.02 2.33
CA ALA A 75 19.63 -8.26 1.67
C ALA A 75 19.55 -8.08 0.15
N PHE A 76 18.49 -8.59 -0.48
CA PHE A 76 18.26 -8.42 -1.92
C PHE A 76 18.01 -6.95 -2.29
N LEU A 77 17.14 -6.27 -1.55
CA LEU A 77 16.74 -4.89 -1.80
C LEU A 77 17.91 -3.91 -1.60
N ASP A 78 18.60 -4.02 -0.47
CA ASP A 78 19.76 -3.19 -0.13
C ASP A 78 20.92 -3.47 -1.09
N GLY A 79 21.22 -4.74 -1.38
CA GLY A 79 22.30 -5.15 -2.27
C GLY A 79 22.12 -4.67 -3.71
N GLY A 80 20.87 -4.61 -4.19
CA GLY A 80 20.54 -4.06 -5.50
C GLY A 80 20.28 -2.54 -5.51
N GLY A 81 20.33 -1.87 -4.36
CA GLY A 81 20.04 -0.44 -4.26
C GLY A 81 18.59 -0.07 -4.55
N PHE A 82 17.66 -1.03 -4.48
CA PHE A 82 16.24 -0.81 -4.74
C PHE A 82 15.61 0.10 -3.68
N LYS A 83 14.53 0.80 -4.06
CA LYS A 83 13.78 1.71 -3.16
C LYS A 83 12.30 1.36 -3.05
N ALA A 84 11.83 0.47 -3.92
CA ALA A 84 10.48 0.02 -4.00
C ALA A 84 10.47 -1.38 -4.64
N PHE A 85 9.45 -2.19 -4.34
CA PHE A 85 9.32 -3.53 -4.89
C PHE A 85 7.85 -3.95 -4.99
N THR A 86 7.61 -5.08 -5.64
CA THR A 86 6.29 -5.69 -5.74
C THR A 86 6.41 -7.19 -5.47
N THR A 87 5.32 -7.81 -5.05
CA THR A 87 5.20 -9.28 -4.98
C THR A 87 4.05 -9.73 -5.88
N THR A 88 3.96 -11.04 -6.14
CA THR A 88 2.75 -11.65 -6.70
C THR A 88 2.53 -12.98 -5.99
N PHE A 89 1.29 -13.24 -5.54
CA PHE A 89 0.96 -14.52 -4.93
C PHE A 89 0.91 -15.67 -5.96
N GLU A 90 0.92 -15.36 -7.25
CA GLU A 90 0.89 -16.34 -8.33
C GLU A 90 2.28 -16.95 -8.62
N ASP A 91 3.37 -16.29 -8.19
CA ASP A 91 4.73 -16.82 -8.30
C ASP A 91 5.46 -16.78 -6.95
N LEU A 92 5.31 -17.87 -6.20
CA LEU A 92 5.95 -18.08 -4.90
C LEU A 92 6.81 -19.35 -4.89
N HIS A 93 7.31 -19.78 -6.04
CA HIS A 93 8.16 -20.98 -6.11
C HIS A 93 9.40 -20.82 -5.22
N GLY A 94 9.68 -21.82 -4.38
CA GLY A 94 10.77 -21.79 -3.39
C GLY A 94 10.48 -20.99 -2.10
N MET A 95 9.42 -20.18 -2.05
CA MET A 95 9.02 -19.45 -0.84
C MET A 95 8.17 -20.31 0.09
N ALA A 96 8.39 -20.20 1.40
CA ALA A 96 7.63 -20.91 2.42
C ALA A 96 6.24 -20.29 2.67
N GLN A 97 6.15 -18.96 2.61
CA GLN A 97 4.97 -18.15 2.89
C GLN A 97 4.91 -16.98 1.90
N LEU A 98 3.73 -16.43 1.67
CA LEU A 98 3.60 -15.11 1.04
C LEU A 98 4.20 -14.04 1.99
N PRO A 99 5.07 -13.13 1.51
CA PRO A 99 5.66 -12.10 2.37
C PRO A 99 4.61 -11.12 2.93
N GLY A 100 4.22 -11.30 4.20
CA GLY A 100 3.32 -10.40 4.93
C GLY A 100 4.07 -9.45 5.85
N LEU A 101 4.41 -9.94 7.05
CA LEU A 101 5.18 -9.20 8.08
C LEU A 101 6.43 -8.51 7.49
N ALA A 102 7.18 -9.23 6.66
CA ALA A 102 8.37 -8.73 5.99
C ALA A 102 8.08 -7.44 5.19
N VAL A 103 7.00 -7.45 4.40
CA VAL A 103 6.61 -6.31 3.57
C VAL A 103 6.11 -5.15 4.41
N GLN A 104 5.34 -5.44 5.46
CA GLN A 104 4.88 -4.42 6.41
C GLN A 104 6.06 -3.68 7.05
N ARG A 105 7.08 -4.40 7.51
CA ARG A 105 8.28 -3.80 8.11
C ARG A 105 9.17 -3.08 7.09
N LEU A 106 9.34 -3.63 5.89
CA LEU A 106 10.06 -2.94 4.81
C LEU A 106 9.38 -1.61 4.44
N MET A 107 8.06 -1.56 4.37
CA MET A 107 7.33 -0.30 4.18
C MET A 107 7.54 0.68 5.33
N ALA A 108 7.59 0.20 6.58
CA ALA A 108 7.88 1.05 7.73
C ALA A 108 9.28 1.67 7.67
N ASP A 109 10.23 0.98 7.06
CA ASP A 109 11.59 1.48 6.80
C ASP A 109 11.69 2.34 5.54
N GLY A 110 10.56 2.62 4.89
CA GLY A 110 10.45 3.55 3.76
C GLY A 110 10.54 2.90 2.38
N TYR A 111 10.49 1.58 2.26
CA TYR A 111 10.39 0.94 0.96
C TYR A 111 8.99 1.12 0.36
N GLY A 112 8.93 1.53 -0.91
CA GLY A 112 7.69 1.46 -1.67
C GLY A 112 7.26 0.02 -1.89
N PHE A 113 5.95 -0.23 -1.86
CA PHE A 113 5.36 -1.54 -2.10
C PHE A 113 4.05 -1.42 -2.86
N GLY A 114 3.80 -2.38 -3.75
CA GLY A 114 2.50 -2.63 -4.36
C GLY A 114 2.31 -4.12 -4.55
N GLY A 115 1.14 -4.62 -4.15
CA GLY A 115 0.75 -6.02 -4.33
C GLY A 115 0.58 -6.39 -5.81
N GLU A 116 0.58 -7.69 -6.11
CA GLU A 116 0.18 -8.25 -7.41
C GLU A 116 0.91 -7.64 -8.62
N GLY A 117 2.21 -7.36 -8.45
CA GLY A 117 3.05 -6.77 -9.48
C GLY A 117 2.78 -5.28 -9.74
N ASP A 118 2.07 -4.57 -8.86
CA ASP A 118 1.70 -3.17 -9.05
C ASP A 118 2.85 -2.19 -8.81
N TRP A 119 3.69 -2.07 -9.82
CA TRP A 119 4.87 -1.20 -9.81
C TRP A 119 4.52 0.29 -9.79
N LYS A 120 3.34 0.70 -10.27
CA LYS A 120 2.91 2.11 -10.23
C LYS A 120 2.60 2.55 -8.82
N THR A 121 1.80 1.77 -8.10
CA THR A 121 1.48 2.06 -6.70
C THR A 121 2.72 1.94 -5.83
N SER A 122 3.60 0.97 -6.10
CA SER A 122 4.88 0.84 -5.40
C SER A 122 5.77 2.08 -5.52
N ALA A 123 5.91 2.61 -6.75
CA ALA A 123 6.68 3.83 -6.99
C ALA A 123 6.01 5.07 -6.36
N LEU A 124 4.68 5.20 -6.49
CA LEU A 124 3.91 6.28 -5.86
C LEU A 124 4.07 6.27 -4.33
N LEU A 125 3.95 5.09 -3.70
CA LEU A 125 4.08 4.97 -2.26
C LEU A 125 5.47 5.40 -1.79
N ARG A 126 6.53 5.00 -2.50
CA ARG A 126 7.89 5.46 -2.20
C ARG A 126 7.99 6.98 -2.32
N ALA A 127 7.43 7.58 -3.37
CA ALA A 127 7.42 9.03 -3.54
C ALA A 127 6.69 9.72 -2.38
N MET A 128 5.52 9.21 -1.97
CA MET A 128 4.75 9.74 -0.83
C MET A 128 5.52 9.65 0.49
N MET A 129 6.22 8.54 0.75
CA MET A 129 7.07 8.39 1.94
C MET A 129 8.20 9.42 1.96
N VAL A 130 8.81 9.70 0.81
CA VAL A 130 9.86 10.73 0.69
C VAL A 130 9.28 12.13 0.86
N MET A 131 8.12 12.42 0.24
CA MET A 131 7.42 13.70 0.41
C MET A 131 7.08 13.98 1.87
N GLY A 132 6.67 12.97 2.64
CA GLY A 132 6.34 13.09 4.05
C GLY A 132 7.54 13.07 5.01
N SER A 133 8.78 13.01 4.51
CA SER A 133 9.96 12.87 5.36
C SER A 133 10.10 14.05 6.35
N GLY A 134 10.34 13.73 7.62
CA GLY A 134 10.42 14.72 8.70
C GLY A 134 9.07 15.10 9.33
N LEU A 135 7.95 14.67 8.75
CA LEU A 135 6.63 14.81 9.35
C LEU A 135 6.31 13.61 10.26
N LYS A 136 5.49 13.83 11.30
CA LYS A 136 5.08 12.77 12.21
C LYS A 136 3.95 11.94 11.58
N GLY A 137 4.23 10.68 11.27
CA GLY A 137 3.29 9.73 10.67
C GLY A 137 3.92 9.08 9.44
N GLY A 138 3.10 8.51 8.55
CA GLY A 138 3.62 7.83 7.37
C GLY A 138 2.63 7.67 6.24
N ALA A 139 3.01 6.85 5.27
CA ALA A 139 2.16 6.41 4.17
C ALA A 139 2.13 4.88 4.15
N SER A 140 1.06 4.31 3.61
CA SER A 140 0.90 2.88 3.42
C SER A 140 0.35 2.57 2.05
N PHE A 141 0.71 1.40 1.53
CA PHE A 141 -0.09 0.73 0.51
C PHE A 141 -1.48 0.45 1.08
N MET A 142 -2.52 0.62 0.27
CA MET A 142 -3.91 0.47 0.68
C MET A 142 -4.80 0.03 -0.49
N GLU A 143 -5.84 -0.73 -0.17
CA GLU A 143 -6.89 -1.13 -1.10
C GLU A 143 -8.27 -0.94 -0.45
N ASP A 144 -9.21 -0.35 -1.18
CA ASP A 144 -10.63 -0.28 -0.81
C ASP A 144 -11.22 -1.70 -0.75
N TYR A 145 -11.38 -2.26 0.45
CA TYR A 145 -11.65 -3.69 0.63
C TYR A 145 -13.14 -4.01 0.70
N THR A 146 -13.92 -3.18 1.40
CA THR A 146 -15.39 -3.33 1.47
C THR A 146 -16.08 -2.04 1.93
N TYR A 147 -17.40 -1.96 1.74
CA TYR A 147 -18.21 -0.80 2.07
C TYR A 147 -19.21 -1.08 3.20
N HIS A 148 -19.40 -0.08 4.06
CA HIS A 148 -20.53 0.01 4.97
C HIS A 148 -21.55 0.99 4.39
N LEU A 149 -22.60 0.44 3.76
CA LEU A 149 -23.70 1.23 3.17
C LEU A 149 -24.82 1.39 4.19
N VAL A 150 -25.34 2.61 4.28
CA VAL A 150 -26.43 3.01 5.19
C VAL A 150 -27.55 3.66 4.40
N GLU A 151 -28.78 3.58 4.92
CA GLU A 151 -30.02 3.82 4.16
C GLU A 151 -30.11 5.23 3.53
N ASN A 152 -29.61 6.26 4.21
CA ASN A 152 -29.57 7.64 3.72
C ASN A 152 -28.23 8.00 3.04
N GLY A 153 -27.28 7.08 2.95
CA GLY A 153 -25.92 7.29 2.44
C GLY A 153 -25.04 8.23 3.28
N GLN A 154 -25.59 8.88 4.32
CA GLN A 154 -24.84 9.72 5.25
C GLN A 154 -24.03 8.82 6.17
N ASP A 155 -22.74 9.10 6.36
CA ASP A 155 -21.82 8.24 7.12
C ASP A 155 -21.54 6.86 6.49
N ALA A 156 -21.77 6.70 5.18
CA ALA A 156 -21.29 5.53 4.47
C ALA A 156 -19.74 5.48 4.49
N LYS A 157 -19.19 4.33 4.87
CA LYS A 157 -17.74 4.16 5.12
C LYS A 157 -17.12 3.16 4.15
N VAL A 158 -15.81 3.30 3.97
CA VAL A 158 -14.96 2.30 3.35
C VAL A 158 -14.07 1.69 4.42
N LEU A 159 -13.94 0.37 4.40
CA LEU A 159 -12.86 -0.33 5.10
C LEU A 159 -11.77 -0.63 4.08
N GLY A 160 -10.59 -0.03 4.28
CA GLY A 160 -9.40 -0.35 3.53
C GLY A 160 -8.48 -1.30 4.28
N ALA A 161 -7.85 -2.19 3.53
CA ALA A 161 -6.89 -3.17 4.01
C ALA A 161 -6.04 -3.65 2.82
N HIS A 162 -5.33 -4.76 3.03
CA HIS A 162 -4.88 -5.64 1.96
C HIS A 162 -4.83 -7.07 2.52
N MET A 163 -4.44 -8.06 1.71
CA MET A 163 -4.35 -9.46 2.19
C MET A 163 -3.42 -9.62 3.40
N LEU A 164 -2.32 -8.87 3.45
CA LEU A 164 -1.36 -8.82 4.56
C LEU A 164 -0.77 -7.41 4.77
N GLU A 165 -0.51 -6.70 3.67
CA GLU A 165 0.54 -5.70 3.53
C GLU A 165 0.06 -4.28 3.80
N VAL A 166 -0.28 -3.99 5.05
CA VAL A 166 -0.54 -2.61 5.52
C VAL A 166 0.62 -2.17 6.43
N SER A 167 1.22 -1.02 6.13
CA SER A 167 2.40 -0.50 6.83
C SER A 167 2.07 -0.08 8.26
N PRO A 168 2.83 -0.51 9.29
CA PRO A 168 2.64 -0.07 10.66
C PRO A 168 3.05 1.40 10.88
N ALA A 169 3.60 2.08 9.87
CA ALA A 169 3.90 3.51 9.92
C ALA A 169 2.65 4.40 10.12
N ILE A 170 1.46 3.85 9.85
CA ILE A 170 0.16 4.51 10.09
C ILE A 170 -0.58 3.96 11.32
N ALA A 171 0.03 3.07 12.10
CA ALA A 171 -0.62 2.47 13.28
C ALA A 171 -0.77 3.50 14.42
N ASP A 172 -1.93 3.49 15.08
CA ASP A 172 -2.20 4.34 16.26
C ASP A 172 -1.92 3.64 17.61
N SER A 173 -1.51 2.37 17.55
CA SER A 173 -1.20 1.57 18.74
C SER A 173 -0.15 0.52 18.43
N LYS A 174 0.43 -0.09 19.48
CA LYS A 174 1.41 -1.18 19.33
C LYS A 174 0.78 -2.31 18.50
N PRO A 175 1.29 -2.60 17.28
CA PRO A 175 0.70 -3.64 16.44
C PRO A 175 0.75 -5.02 17.10
N ARG A 176 -0.28 -5.83 16.84
CA ARG A 176 -0.31 -7.24 17.24
C ARG A 176 0.31 -8.09 16.14
N LEU A 177 1.28 -8.92 16.51
CA LEU A 177 1.88 -9.88 15.58
C LEU A 177 1.10 -11.19 15.66
N GLU A 178 0.42 -11.54 14.57
CA GLU A 178 -0.50 -12.66 14.45
C GLU A 178 -0.15 -13.54 13.25
N MET A 179 -0.67 -14.77 13.24
CA MET A 179 -0.52 -15.73 12.14
C MET A 179 -1.86 -16.40 11.92
N HIS A 180 -2.34 -16.36 10.67
CA HIS A 180 -3.65 -16.85 10.28
C HIS A 180 -3.58 -17.55 8.93
N PRO A 181 -4.48 -18.51 8.65
CA PRO A 181 -4.55 -19.15 7.34
C PRO A 181 -4.77 -18.15 6.20
N LEU A 182 -4.08 -18.38 5.09
CA LEU A 182 -4.28 -17.68 3.83
C LEU A 182 -4.27 -18.69 2.67
N GLY A 183 -5.44 -18.93 2.07
CA GLY A 183 -5.56 -19.84 0.93
C GLY A 183 -4.97 -19.27 -0.37
N ILE A 184 -4.93 -17.95 -0.50
CA ILE A 184 -4.38 -17.24 -1.66
C ILE A 184 -2.87 -17.49 -1.75
N GLY A 185 -2.39 -17.93 -2.92
CA GLY A 185 -1.00 -18.32 -3.15
C GLY A 185 -0.62 -19.74 -2.69
N GLY A 186 -1.49 -20.46 -1.98
CA GLY A 186 -1.30 -21.88 -1.65
C GLY A 186 -0.06 -22.20 -0.81
N LYS A 187 0.33 -21.29 0.09
CA LYS A 187 1.49 -21.42 0.98
C LYS A 187 1.09 -21.65 2.44
N ALA A 188 2.09 -21.83 3.30
CA ALA A 188 1.87 -21.90 4.74
C ALA A 188 1.31 -20.58 5.29
N ASP A 189 0.66 -20.66 6.44
CA ASP A 189 0.05 -19.53 7.13
C ASP A 189 1.07 -18.39 7.37
N PRO A 190 0.87 -17.20 6.78
CA PRO A 190 1.82 -16.10 6.89
C PRO A 190 1.63 -15.32 8.20
N ALA A 191 2.75 -14.84 8.76
CA ALA A 191 2.73 -13.85 9.83
C ALA A 191 2.34 -12.46 9.31
N ARG A 192 1.58 -11.69 10.09
CA ARG A 192 1.23 -10.29 9.80
C ARG A 192 1.07 -9.44 11.06
N LEU A 193 1.22 -8.13 10.91
CA LEU A 193 0.84 -7.13 11.91
C LEU A 193 -0.63 -6.74 11.72
N VAL A 194 -1.36 -6.71 12.84
CA VAL A 194 -2.77 -6.34 12.93
C VAL A 194 -2.91 -5.13 13.85
N PHE A 195 -3.53 -4.07 13.34
CA PHE A 195 -3.73 -2.79 14.05
C PHE A 195 -4.87 -1.98 13.44
N ASN A 196 -5.19 -0.87 14.08
CA ASN A 196 -6.07 0.19 13.57
C ASN A 196 -5.25 1.47 13.34
N VAL A 197 -5.82 2.38 12.55
CA VAL A 197 -5.27 3.70 12.25
C VAL A 197 -6.08 4.77 12.97
N GLY A 198 -5.40 5.83 13.39
CA GLY A 198 -5.98 6.89 14.21
C GLY A 198 -6.86 7.83 13.40
N ASN A 199 -7.82 8.46 14.06
CA ASN A 199 -8.77 9.37 13.39
C ASN A 199 -8.06 10.59 12.82
N GLY A 200 -8.59 11.12 11.71
CA GLY A 200 -8.13 12.38 11.13
C GLY A 200 -8.20 12.43 9.61
N PRO A 201 -7.91 13.60 9.02
CA PRO A 201 -7.88 13.75 7.57
C PRO A 201 -6.77 12.91 6.95
N ALA A 202 -7.04 12.39 5.75
CA ALA A 202 -6.10 11.61 4.98
C ALA A 202 -6.37 11.79 3.48
N VAL A 203 -5.47 11.22 2.66
CA VAL A 203 -5.67 11.09 1.21
C VAL A 203 -5.46 9.64 0.77
N ASN A 204 -6.25 9.23 -0.21
CA ASN A 204 -5.96 8.09 -1.08
C ASN A 204 -5.52 8.62 -2.44
N ALA A 205 -4.36 8.20 -2.92
CA ALA A 205 -3.80 8.61 -4.20
C ALA A 205 -3.56 7.41 -5.11
N SER A 206 -3.85 7.56 -6.41
CA SER A 206 -3.58 6.55 -7.43
C SER A 206 -2.97 7.19 -8.66
N ILE A 207 -1.92 6.57 -9.23
CA ILE A 207 -1.41 6.90 -10.56
C ILE A 207 -1.84 5.81 -11.52
N ILE A 208 -2.53 6.21 -12.57
CA ILE A 208 -2.96 5.32 -13.64
C ILE A 208 -2.29 5.71 -14.96
N ASP A 209 -2.03 4.68 -15.76
CA ASP A 209 -1.56 4.80 -17.13
C ASP A 209 -2.80 4.80 -18.03
N MET A 210 -3.02 5.91 -18.75
CA MET A 210 -4.14 6.07 -19.69
C MET A 210 -3.77 5.59 -21.10
N GLY A 211 -2.54 5.09 -21.30
CA GLY A 211 -1.98 4.60 -22.56
C GLY A 211 -1.18 5.65 -23.33
N ASN A 212 -1.53 6.94 -23.25
CA ASN A 212 -0.82 8.04 -23.90
C ASN A 212 -0.22 9.06 -22.90
N ARG A 213 -0.54 8.90 -21.61
CA ARG A 213 -0.18 9.80 -20.51
C ARG A 213 -0.50 9.14 -19.18
N PHE A 214 0.03 9.73 -18.11
CA PHE A 214 -0.34 9.39 -16.74
C PHE A 214 -1.37 10.37 -16.18
N ARG A 215 -2.18 9.86 -15.25
CA ARG A 215 -3.16 10.64 -14.47
C ARG A 215 -3.00 10.26 -13.00
N MET A 216 -2.87 11.26 -12.14
CA MET A 216 -2.99 11.13 -10.70
C MET A 216 -4.41 11.49 -10.27
N ILE A 217 -5.02 10.62 -9.46
CA ILE A 217 -6.33 10.82 -8.85
C ILE A 217 -6.12 10.81 -7.36
N VAL A 218 -6.60 11.85 -6.68
CA VAL A 218 -6.50 11.99 -5.22
C VAL A 218 -7.90 12.15 -4.64
N ASN A 219 -8.26 11.30 -3.68
CA ASN A 219 -9.45 11.47 -2.89
C ASN A 219 -9.09 11.86 -1.46
N GLU A 220 -9.62 12.99 -1.00
CA GLU A 220 -9.59 13.33 0.42
C GLU A 220 -10.58 12.47 1.20
N VAL A 221 -10.14 11.95 2.34
CA VAL A 221 -10.96 11.10 3.19
C VAL A 221 -10.77 11.48 4.66
N ASP A 222 -11.72 11.11 5.50
CA ASP A 222 -11.63 11.28 6.95
C ASP A 222 -11.60 9.90 7.61
N VAL A 223 -10.48 9.56 8.25
CA VAL A 223 -10.33 8.32 9.02
C VAL A 223 -11.19 8.40 10.28
N VAL A 224 -11.99 7.35 10.49
CA VAL A 224 -12.93 7.21 11.60
C VAL A 224 -12.74 5.85 12.26
N PRO A 225 -13.11 5.68 13.54
CA PRO A 225 -12.99 4.38 14.18
C PRO A 225 -14.05 3.40 13.61
N PRO A 226 -13.78 2.08 13.64
CA PRO A 226 -14.82 1.09 13.40
C PRO A 226 -15.97 1.23 14.42
N ASP A 227 -17.21 0.99 13.99
CA ASP A 227 -18.39 1.09 14.87
C ASP A 227 -18.44 0.01 15.97
N ALA A 228 -17.72 -1.10 15.76
CA ALA A 228 -17.58 -2.19 16.70
C ALA A 228 -16.22 -2.87 16.56
N PRO A 229 -15.76 -3.62 17.57
CA PRO A 229 -14.58 -4.47 17.44
C PRO A 229 -14.70 -5.45 16.27
N LEU A 230 -13.60 -5.66 15.54
CA LEU A 230 -13.53 -6.58 14.39
C LEU A 230 -12.64 -7.80 14.73
N PRO A 231 -13.02 -8.68 15.68
CA PRO A 231 -12.15 -9.72 16.23
C PRO A 231 -11.85 -10.87 15.26
N LYS A 232 -12.65 -11.02 14.19
CA LYS A 232 -12.48 -12.05 13.16
C LYS A 232 -11.78 -11.53 11.91
N LEU A 233 -11.44 -10.24 11.85
CA LEU A 233 -10.69 -9.67 10.73
C LEU A 233 -9.20 -9.86 11.00
N PRO A 234 -8.49 -10.70 10.25
CA PRO A 234 -7.15 -11.15 10.64
C PRO A 234 -6.04 -10.22 10.10
N VAL A 235 -6.39 -9.03 9.63
CA VAL A 235 -5.50 -8.05 8.98
C VAL A 235 -5.63 -6.68 9.62
N ALA A 236 -4.57 -5.87 9.50
CA ALA A 236 -4.67 -4.44 9.79
C ALA A 236 -5.64 -3.74 8.84
N ARG A 237 -6.28 -2.68 9.32
CA ARG A 237 -7.35 -1.99 8.58
C ARG A 237 -7.45 -0.52 8.92
N VAL A 238 -8.01 0.22 7.99
CA VAL A 238 -8.40 1.62 8.11
C VAL A 238 -9.87 1.72 7.78
N VAL A 239 -10.62 2.55 8.51
CA VAL A 239 -11.99 2.89 8.14
C VAL A 239 -12.04 4.38 7.86
N TRP A 240 -12.62 4.78 6.74
CA TRP A 240 -12.75 6.18 6.39
C TRP A 240 -14.10 6.52 5.78
N ILE A 241 -14.45 7.81 5.86
CA ILE A 241 -15.53 8.42 5.11
C ILE A 241 -14.87 9.23 3.98
N PRO A 242 -15.07 8.88 2.70
CA PRO A 242 -14.48 9.65 1.60
C PRO A 242 -15.26 10.94 1.39
N ARG A 243 -14.57 12.03 1.04
CA ARG A 243 -15.20 13.32 0.73
C ARG A 243 -15.64 13.39 -0.74
N PRO A 244 -16.80 14.00 -1.07
CA PRO A 244 -17.78 14.59 -0.15
C PRO A 244 -18.77 13.56 0.43
N GLY A 245 -18.63 12.29 0.05
CA GLY A 245 -19.41 11.15 0.50
C GLY A 245 -19.17 9.98 -0.44
N LEU A 246 -19.38 8.75 0.04
CA LEU A 246 -19.05 7.52 -0.70
C LEU A 246 -19.61 7.49 -2.12
N GLN A 247 -20.88 7.88 -2.30
CA GLN A 247 -21.52 7.81 -3.62
C GLN A 247 -20.83 8.73 -4.64
N VAL A 248 -20.52 9.97 -4.27
CA VAL A 248 -19.90 10.94 -5.17
C VAL A 248 -18.43 10.59 -5.38
N ALA A 249 -17.72 10.24 -4.31
CA ALA A 249 -16.31 9.90 -4.38
C ALA A 249 -16.06 8.66 -5.25
N ALA A 250 -16.80 7.57 -5.02
CA ALA A 250 -16.68 6.36 -5.81
C ALA A 250 -17.07 6.58 -7.28
N ALA A 251 -18.13 7.35 -7.56
CA ALA A 251 -18.52 7.67 -8.93
C ALA A 251 -17.44 8.50 -9.65
N ALA A 252 -16.89 9.52 -9.01
CA ALA A 252 -15.81 10.34 -9.56
C ALA A 252 -14.54 9.51 -9.80
N TRP A 253 -14.16 8.66 -8.85
CA TRP A 253 -13.01 7.75 -8.96
C TRP A 253 -13.15 6.80 -10.15
N ILE A 254 -14.32 6.17 -10.30
CA ILE A 254 -14.64 5.29 -11.44
C ILE A 254 -14.62 6.07 -12.76
N TYR A 255 -15.19 7.28 -12.81
CA TYR A 255 -15.15 8.10 -14.02
C TYR A 255 -13.73 8.50 -14.42
N ALA A 256 -12.86 8.76 -13.44
CA ALA A 256 -11.47 9.09 -13.68
C ALA A 256 -10.61 7.87 -14.07
N GLY A 257 -11.10 6.65 -13.78
CA GLY A 257 -10.42 5.38 -14.06
C GLY A 257 -9.46 4.93 -12.95
N GLY A 258 -9.64 5.41 -11.71
CA GLY A 258 -8.72 5.13 -10.61
C GLY A 258 -8.60 3.65 -10.28
N ALA A 259 -7.40 3.24 -9.85
CA ALA A 259 -7.14 1.86 -9.45
C ALA A 259 -7.80 1.53 -8.10
N HIS A 260 -7.89 0.24 -7.78
CA HIS A 260 -8.25 -0.23 -6.43
C HIS A 260 -7.08 -0.08 -5.46
N HIS A 261 -5.84 -0.18 -5.95
CA HIS A 261 -4.63 0.12 -5.19
C HIS A 261 -4.37 1.61 -5.09
N THR A 262 -4.04 2.05 -3.88
CA THR A 262 -3.75 3.44 -3.54
C THR A 262 -2.54 3.56 -2.62
N GLY A 263 -1.89 4.72 -2.68
CA GLY A 263 -1.08 5.22 -1.58
C GLY A 263 -1.97 5.99 -0.61
N PHE A 264 -2.08 5.50 0.62
CA PHE A 264 -2.81 6.15 1.71
C PHE A 264 -1.84 6.95 2.59
N SER A 265 -2.22 8.15 3.02
CA SER A 265 -1.45 8.92 4.01
C SER A 265 -2.28 9.93 4.80
N GLN A 266 -1.94 10.09 6.09
CA GLN A 266 -2.43 11.18 6.95
C GLN A 266 -1.46 12.38 7.03
N VAL A 267 -0.27 12.26 6.42
CA VAL A 267 0.78 13.31 6.46
C VAL A 267 1.01 13.96 5.10
N VAL A 268 0.88 13.19 4.02
CA VAL A 268 0.88 13.73 2.66
C VAL A 268 -0.51 14.29 2.37
N THR A 269 -0.58 15.53 1.90
CA THR A 269 -1.83 16.25 1.62
C THR A 269 -2.14 16.23 0.13
N ALA A 270 -3.37 16.62 -0.22
CA ALA A 270 -3.76 16.84 -1.61
C ALA A 270 -2.87 17.89 -2.30
N GLU A 271 -2.43 18.92 -1.57
CA GLU A 271 -1.52 19.97 -2.05
C GLU A 271 -0.13 19.41 -2.41
N HIS A 272 0.49 18.61 -1.53
CA HIS A 272 1.77 17.96 -1.84
C HIS A 272 1.71 17.12 -3.12
N LEU A 273 0.59 16.41 -3.32
CA LEU A 273 0.37 15.57 -4.50
C LEU A 273 0.08 16.39 -5.76
N ALA A 274 -0.62 17.52 -5.62
CA ALA A 274 -0.84 18.46 -6.72
C ALA A 274 0.48 19.07 -7.19
N ASP A 275 1.34 19.50 -6.26
CA ASP A 275 2.67 20.01 -6.56
C ASP A 275 3.53 18.95 -7.25
N TYR A 276 3.54 17.72 -6.73
CA TYR A 276 4.25 16.60 -7.36
C TYR A 276 3.74 16.33 -8.79
N ALA A 277 2.42 16.32 -9.01
CA ALA A 277 1.85 16.14 -10.34
C ALA A 277 2.22 17.27 -11.31
N GLY A 278 2.27 18.51 -10.81
CA GLY A 278 2.75 19.67 -11.56
C GLY A 278 4.23 19.57 -11.93
N MET A 279 5.10 19.18 -10.99
CA MET A 279 6.52 18.95 -11.25
C MET A 279 6.75 17.79 -12.23
N ALA A 280 5.97 16.73 -12.11
CA ALA A 280 6.03 15.57 -12.99
C ALA A 280 5.34 15.83 -14.34
N GLY A 281 4.61 16.93 -14.52
CA GLY A 281 3.92 17.24 -15.77
C GLY A 281 2.80 16.26 -16.15
N ILE A 282 2.05 15.75 -15.17
CA ILE A 282 0.95 14.79 -15.38
C ILE A 282 -0.40 15.39 -14.97
N GLU A 283 -1.51 14.79 -15.45
CA GLU A 283 -2.84 15.23 -15.01
C GLU A 283 -3.05 14.95 -13.53
N TYR A 284 -3.63 15.92 -12.83
CA TYR A 284 -4.07 15.80 -11.45
C TYR A 284 -5.58 16.03 -11.36
N LEU A 285 -6.27 15.16 -10.64
CA LEU A 285 -7.70 15.28 -10.36
C LEU A 285 -7.94 15.12 -8.86
N LEU A 286 -8.62 16.11 -8.27
CA LEU A 286 -9.01 16.10 -6.88
C LEU A 286 -10.48 15.72 -6.71
N ILE A 287 -10.71 14.75 -5.82
CA ILE A 287 -12.02 14.38 -5.30
C ILE A 287 -12.04 14.81 -3.82
N GLY A 288 -12.64 15.98 -3.55
CA GLY A 288 -12.70 16.60 -2.23
C GLY A 288 -14.11 17.03 -1.85
N ALA A 289 -14.23 17.84 -0.80
CA ALA A 289 -15.52 18.26 -0.25
C ALA A 289 -16.43 19.01 -1.26
N ASP A 290 -15.84 19.71 -2.23
CA ASP A 290 -16.57 20.52 -3.21
C ASP A 290 -16.84 19.80 -4.55
N THR A 291 -16.46 18.53 -4.67
CA THR A 291 -16.57 17.79 -5.94
C THR A 291 -18.04 17.61 -6.35
N LYS A 292 -18.37 18.07 -7.56
CA LYS A 292 -19.67 17.90 -8.20
C LYS A 292 -19.51 17.07 -9.47
N LEU A 293 -20.16 15.92 -9.56
CA LEU A 293 -20.02 14.98 -10.69
C LEU A 293 -20.23 15.61 -12.08
N PRO A 294 -21.16 16.55 -12.31
CA PRO A 294 -21.27 17.22 -13.61
C PRO A 294 -20.03 18.03 -13.98
N GLU A 295 -19.44 18.76 -13.04
CA GLU A 295 -18.24 19.58 -13.28
C GLU A 295 -16.99 18.70 -13.40
N PHE A 296 -16.84 17.71 -12.52
CA PHE A 296 -15.74 16.73 -12.58
C PHE A 296 -15.69 16.03 -13.95
N ARG A 297 -16.85 15.65 -14.51
CA ARG A 297 -16.91 15.06 -15.85
C ARG A 297 -16.59 16.04 -16.98
N LYS A 298 -16.81 17.34 -16.80
CA LYS A 298 -16.36 18.34 -17.77
C LYS A 298 -14.85 18.51 -17.70
N GLU A 299 -14.30 18.59 -16.49
CA GLU A 299 -12.87 18.67 -16.24
C GLU A 299 -12.11 17.51 -16.89
N LEU A 300 -12.58 16.26 -16.71
CA LEU A 300 -12.03 15.09 -17.40
C LEU A 300 -11.93 15.28 -18.92
N LYS A 301 -12.96 15.85 -19.55
CA LYS A 301 -13.01 16.07 -21.00
C LYS A 301 -12.11 17.21 -21.44
N TRP A 302 -12.03 18.29 -20.66
CA TRP A 302 -11.16 19.43 -20.95
C TRP A 302 -9.68 19.05 -20.81
N ASN A 303 -9.35 18.36 -19.72
CA ASN A 303 -8.01 17.86 -19.46
C ASN A 303 -7.57 16.87 -20.53
N GLU A 304 -8.45 15.99 -21.01
CA GLU A 304 -8.11 15.07 -22.10
C GLU A 304 -7.56 15.80 -23.33
N ILE A 305 -8.21 16.91 -23.74
CA ILE A 305 -7.73 17.72 -24.86
C ILE A 305 -6.44 18.47 -24.50
N TYR A 306 -6.36 19.06 -23.31
CA TYR A 306 -5.15 19.78 -22.88
C TYR A 306 -3.92 18.88 -22.87
N TYR A 307 -3.99 17.73 -22.20
CA TYR A 307 -2.84 16.82 -22.06
C TYR A 307 -2.51 16.08 -23.35
N ALA A 308 -3.47 15.89 -24.27
CA ALA A 308 -3.17 15.39 -25.61
C ALA A 308 -2.33 16.38 -26.43
N LEU A 309 -2.51 17.69 -26.23
CA LEU A 309 -1.81 18.74 -26.97
C LEU A 309 -0.54 19.26 -26.26
N ALA A 310 -0.47 19.15 -24.93
CA ALA A 310 0.62 19.71 -24.12
C ALA A 310 2.00 19.08 -24.41
N LYS A 311 2.04 17.86 -24.96
CA LYS A 311 3.28 17.19 -25.38
C LYS A 311 3.82 17.66 -26.74
N GLY A 312 3.16 18.63 -27.40
CA GLY A 312 3.62 19.30 -28.62
C GLY A 312 2.67 19.11 -29.82
N PHE A 313 2.46 20.19 -30.57
CA PHE A 313 2.02 20.16 -31.97
C PHE A 313 3.19 19.79 -32.89
#